data_AF-A0A328WCV8-F1
#
_entry.id   AF-A0A328WCV8-F1
#
_cell.length_a   1.000
_cell.length_b   1.000
_cell.length_c   1.000
_cell.angle_alpha   90.00
_cell.angle_beta   90.00
_cell.angle_gamma   90.00
#
_symmetry.space_group_name_H-M   'P 1'
#
loop_
_entity.id
_entity.type
_entity.pdbx_description
1 polymer ?
#
loop_
_entity_poly.entity_id
_entity_poly.type
_entity_poly.pdbx_seq_one_letter_code
_entity_poly.pdbx_strand_id
1 'polypeptide(L)'
;MRLMCVMLMVVVLISGCASEQGMDSDAALDKVMDKVPTCGASLETMNHVIETTENENGFRVIIRQDCEPKHGEGPQMRTTYTYVVTSNNDVQLVEKDGL
;
A
#
# COMPACT_ATOMS: atom_id res chain seq x y z
N MET A 1 -60.68 -5.96 7.20
CA MET A 1 -59.29 -5.78 7.67
C MET A 1 -58.40 -6.47 6.65
N ARG A 2 -57.77 -5.71 5.74
CA ARG A 2 -56.37 -5.23 5.86
C ARG A 2 -55.42 -6.41 6.10
N LEU A 3 -54.80 -6.91 5.04
CA LEU A 3 -53.42 -6.58 4.64
C LEU A 3 -52.41 -7.18 5.64
N MET A 4 -51.71 -8.22 5.18
CA MET A 4 -50.25 -8.39 5.26
C MET A 4 -49.93 -9.80 4.72
N CYS A 5 -49.68 -9.92 3.41
CA CYS A 5 -48.31 -10.03 2.85
C CYS A 5 -47.63 -11.30 3.41
N VAL A 6 -47.75 -12.47 2.78
CA VAL A 6 -47.02 -12.90 1.56
C VAL A 6 -45.65 -12.22 1.44
N MET A 7 -44.64 -13.06 1.21
CA MET A 7 -43.23 -12.73 0.93
C MET A 7 -42.37 -12.57 2.18
N LEU A 8 -41.16 -13.11 2.28
CA LEU A 8 -40.30 -13.65 1.24
C LEU A 8 -39.30 -14.57 1.93
N MET A 9 -39.08 -15.74 1.34
CA MET A 9 -37.90 -16.57 1.54
C MET A 9 -36.66 -15.69 1.50
N VAL A 10 -36.07 -15.40 2.66
CA VAL A 10 -34.71 -14.87 2.74
C VAL A 10 -33.78 -16.07 2.65
N VAL A 11 -33.77 -16.68 1.46
CA VAL A 11 -32.58 -17.38 0.98
C VAL A 11 -31.58 -16.25 0.77
N VAL A 12 -30.83 -15.92 1.81
CA VAL A 12 -29.55 -15.24 1.62
C VAL A 12 -28.69 -16.27 0.91
N LEU A 13 -28.85 -16.30 -0.42
CA LEU A 13 -27.80 -16.72 -1.31
C LEU A 13 -26.59 -15.93 -0.83
N ILE A 14 -25.73 -16.67 -0.13
CA ILE A 14 -24.38 -16.29 0.17
C ILE A 14 -23.76 -16.18 -1.23
N SER A 15 -23.99 -15.06 -1.90
CA SER A 15 -23.14 -14.56 -2.94
C SER A 15 -21.83 -14.29 -2.23
N GLY A 16 -21.07 -15.37 -2.00
CA GLY A 16 -19.65 -15.30 -2.15
C GLY A 16 -19.44 -14.82 -3.56
N CYS A 17 -19.50 -13.50 -3.74
CA CYS A 17 -18.60 -12.85 -4.66
C CYS A 17 -17.24 -13.34 -4.19
N ALA A 18 -16.77 -14.43 -4.79
CA ALA A 18 -15.37 -14.62 -5.01
C ALA A 18 -14.98 -13.36 -5.77
N SER A 19 -14.65 -12.31 -5.01
CA SER A 19 -14.01 -11.14 -5.55
C SER A 19 -12.79 -11.75 -6.22
N GLU A 20 -12.81 -11.77 -7.54
CA GLU A 20 -11.61 -11.92 -8.35
C GLU A 20 -10.55 -11.12 -7.61
N GLN A 21 -9.48 -11.80 -7.19
CA GLN A 21 -8.55 -11.37 -6.17
C GLN A 21 -7.75 -10.17 -6.69
N GLY A 22 -8.45 -9.05 -6.86
CA GLY A 22 -7.91 -7.76 -7.21
C GLY A 22 -7.01 -7.36 -6.06
N MET A 23 -5.81 -6.93 -6.41
CA MET A 23 -4.91 -6.36 -5.43
C MET A 23 -5.59 -5.13 -4.83
N ASP A 24 -5.79 -5.13 -3.52
CA ASP A 24 -6.21 -3.93 -2.82
C ASP A 24 -4.99 -3.08 -2.46
N SER A 25 -5.25 -1.85 -2.01
CA SER A 25 -4.21 -0.89 -1.66
C SER A 25 -3.28 -1.39 -0.55
N ASP A 26 -3.80 -2.18 0.39
CA ASP A 26 -3.03 -2.69 1.53
C ASP A 26 -2.04 -3.77 1.06
N ALA A 27 -2.50 -4.70 0.20
CA ALA A 27 -1.65 -5.71 -0.41
C ALA A 27 -0.59 -5.10 -1.34
N ALA A 28 -0.88 -3.98 -2.01
CA ALA A 28 0.10 -3.24 -2.78
C ALA A 28 1.14 -2.58 -1.87
N LEU A 29 0.70 -1.98 -0.76
CA LEU A 29 1.58 -1.30 0.18
C LEU A 29 2.55 -2.25 0.87
N ASP A 30 2.07 -3.40 1.34
CA ASP A 30 2.91 -4.42 1.99
C ASP A 30 4.05 -4.87 1.06
N LYS A 31 3.73 -5.11 -0.22
CA LYS A 31 4.73 -5.48 -1.23
C LYS A 31 5.76 -4.38 -1.47
N VAL A 32 5.34 -3.12 -1.44
CA VAL A 32 6.26 -2.00 -1.61
C VAL A 32 7.17 -1.86 -0.39
N MET A 33 6.63 -1.98 0.83
CA MET A 33 7.40 -1.87 2.06
C MET A 33 8.53 -2.90 2.14
N ASP A 34 8.30 -4.13 1.65
CA ASP A 34 9.34 -5.17 1.53
C ASP A 34 10.49 -4.80 0.57
N LYS A 35 10.28 -3.82 -0.33
CA LYS A 35 11.26 -3.36 -1.32
C LYS A 35 11.94 -2.04 -0.94
N VAL A 36 11.44 -1.34 0.07
CA VAL A 36 12.09 -0.11 0.55
C VAL A 36 13.40 -0.49 1.23
N PRO A 37 14.55 0.03 0.79
CA PRO A 37 15.83 -0.29 1.42
C PRO A 37 15.86 0.23 2.86
N THR A 38 16.57 -0.44 3.75
CA THR A 38 16.83 0.13 5.09
C THR A 38 17.94 1.18 5.01
N CYS A 39 17.92 2.15 5.92
CA CYS A 39 19.09 2.98 6.17
C CYS A 39 20.24 2.10 6.69
N GLY A 40 21.49 2.58 6.55
CA GLY A 40 22.67 1.84 7.03
C GLY A 40 22.60 1.48 8.52
N ALA A 41 23.40 0.51 8.97
CA ALA A 41 23.28 -0.09 10.30
C ALA A 41 23.32 0.89 11.50
N SER A 42 23.99 2.04 11.34
CA SER A 42 24.10 3.12 12.34
C SER A 42 22.92 4.10 12.35
N LEU A 43 21.96 3.93 11.45
CA LEU A 43 20.84 4.84 11.25
C LEU A 43 19.51 4.15 11.59
N GLU A 44 18.59 4.90 12.18
CA GLU A 44 17.19 4.56 12.31
C GLU A 44 16.47 4.86 10.99
N THR A 45 15.63 3.93 10.54
CA THR A 45 14.87 4.06 9.29
C THR A 45 13.42 4.34 9.63
N MET A 46 12.89 5.44 9.12
CA MET A 46 11.48 5.81 9.25
C MET A 46 10.87 5.94 7.87
N ASN A 47 9.91 5.07 7.55
CA ASN A 47 9.20 5.10 6.27
C ASN A 47 7.81 5.71 6.46
N HIS A 48 7.47 6.69 5.64
CA HIS A 48 6.19 7.36 5.62
C HIS A 48 5.54 7.20 4.26
N VAL A 49 4.34 6.61 4.21
CA VAL A 49 3.53 6.57 3.00
C VAL A 49 2.96 7.96 2.77
N ILE A 50 3.35 8.58 1.66
CA ILE A 50 2.88 9.93 1.30
C ILE A 50 1.58 9.84 0.50
N GLU A 51 1.54 8.92 -0.46
CA GLU A 51 0.42 8.75 -1.36
C GLU A 51 0.35 7.32 -1.86
N THR A 52 -0.87 6.83 -2.07
CA THR A 52 -1.13 5.60 -2.82
C THR A 52 -2.26 5.89 -3.80
N THR A 53 -1.98 5.74 -5.09
CA THR A 53 -2.90 6.06 -6.18
C THR A 53 -3.14 4.81 -7.00
N GLU A 54 -4.40 4.43 -7.18
CA GLU A 54 -4.79 3.36 -8.10
C GLU A 54 -4.76 3.87 -9.56
N ASN A 55 -4.22 3.05 -10.46
CA ASN A 55 -4.15 3.28 -11.89
C ASN A 55 -4.70 2.04 -12.63
N GLU A 56 -4.94 2.15 -13.93
CA GLU A 56 -5.49 1.04 -14.76
C GLU A 56 -4.71 -0.28 -14.66
N ASN A 57 -3.42 -0.23 -14.32
CA ASN A 57 -2.52 -1.38 -14.27
C ASN A 57 -2.03 -1.76 -12.86
N GLY A 58 -2.60 -1.18 -11.79
CA GLY A 58 -2.24 -1.45 -10.40
C GLY A 58 -2.11 -0.18 -9.55
N PHE A 59 -1.07 -0.06 -8.73
CA PHE A 59 -0.91 1.06 -7.78
C PHE A 59 0.40 1.80 -7.98
N ARG A 60 0.37 3.13 -7.82
CA ARG A 60 1.55 3.97 -7.62
C ARG A 60 1.63 4.31 -6.13
N VAL A 61 2.76 4.02 -5.50
CA VAL A 61 2.99 4.26 -4.07
C VAL A 61 4.19 5.18 -3.91
N ILE A 62 4.01 6.30 -3.20
CA ILE A 62 5.08 7.22 -2.85
C ILE A 62 5.44 7.04 -1.39
N ILE A 63 6.71 6.75 -1.10
CA ILE A 63 7.23 6.58 0.25
C ILE A 63 8.34 7.60 0.48
N ARG A 64 8.22 8.37 1.55
CA ARG A 64 9.32 9.16 2.09
C ARG A 64 10.03 8.36 3.16
N GLN A 65 11.31 8.12 2.95
CA GLN A 65 12.21 7.56 3.93
C GLN A 65 13.02 8.67 4.57
N ASP A 66 12.99 8.70 5.90
CA ASP A 66 13.84 9.53 6.73
C ASP A 66 14.86 8.61 7.44
N CYS A 67 16.15 8.92 7.32
CA CYS A 67 17.25 8.21 7.96
C CYS A 67 17.92 9.12 9.00
N GLU A 68 17.90 8.72 10.27
CA GLU A 68 18.47 9.50 11.38
C GLU A 68 19.54 8.72 12.16
N PRO A 69 20.54 9.36 12.78
CA PRO A 69 21.50 8.66 13.64
C PRO A 69 20.83 8.00 14.85
N LYS A 70 21.14 6.72 15.11
CA LYS A 70 20.65 6.02 16.32
C LYS A 70 21.18 6.64 17.62
N HIS A 71 22.36 7.25 17.55
CA HIS A 71 23.06 7.83 18.68
C HIS A 71 23.73 9.14 18.27
N GLY A 72 23.62 10.16 19.12
CA GLY A 72 24.26 11.46 18.92
C GLY A 72 23.52 12.36 17.92
N GLU A 73 24.14 13.50 17.62
CA GLU A 73 23.66 14.44 16.61
C GLU A 73 24.34 14.15 15.26
N GLY A 74 23.58 14.27 14.18
CA GLY A 74 24.08 14.09 12.82
C GLY A 74 23.02 14.47 11.79
N PRO A 75 23.41 14.60 10.51
CA PRO A 75 22.48 15.02 9.47
C PRO A 75 21.41 13.95 9.24
N GLN A 76 20.16 14.39 9.19
CA GLN A 76 19.05 13.59 8.70
C GLN A 76 19.13 13.51 7.18
N MET A 77 19.08 12.31 6.63
CA MET A 77 18.95 12.10 5.18
C MET A 77 17.49 11.81 4.86
N ARG A 78 17.00 12.42 3.78
CA ARG A 78 15.63 12.22 3.32
C ARG A 78 15.65 11.74 1.88
N THR A 79 14.92 10.67 1.60
CA THR A 79 14.77 10.14 0.25
C THR A 79 13.31 9.82 0.00
N THR A 80 12.79 10.27 -1.14
CA THR A 80 11.47 9.89 -1.62
C THR A 80 11.63 8.82 -2.68
N TYR A 81 10.90 7.72 -2.54
CA TYR A 81 10.82 6.63 -3.50
C TYR A 81 9.41 6.59 -4.08
N THR A 82 9.33 6.50 -5.41
CA THR A 82 8.08 6.20 -6.09
C THR A 82 8.14 4.79 -6.64
N TYR A 83 7.21 3.95 -6.24
CA TYR A 83 7.04 2.60 -6.74
C TYR A 83 5.76 2.46 -7.57
N VAL A 84 5.79 1.55 -8.52
CA VAL A 84 4.61 1.04 -9.22
C VAL A 84 4.47 -0.44 -8.93
N VAL A 85 3.29 -0.85 -8.49
CA VAL A 85 2.90 -2.25 -8.29
C VAL A 85 1.91 -2.62 -9.38
N THR A 86 2.24 -3.62 -10.19
CA THR A 86 1.36 -4.06 -11.27
C THR A 86 0.39 -5.14 -10.80
N SER A 87 -0.71 -5.34 -11.54
CA SER A 87 -1.66 -6.44 -11.30
C SER A 87 -1.03 -7.84 -11.32
N ASN A 88 0.16 -8.00 -11.92
CA ASN A 88 0.94 -9.23 -11.93
C ASN A 88 1.83 -9.41 -10.69
N ASN A 89 1.69 -8.56 -9.67
CA ASN A 89 2.51 -8.50 -8.46
C ASN A 89 3.96 -8.04 -8.66
N ASP A 90 4.29 -7.42 -9.80
CA ASP A 90 5.61 -6.84 -9.99
C ASP A 90 5.70 -5.48 -9.29
N VAL A 91 6.75 -5.28 -8.48
CA VAL A 91 7.06 -4.01 -7.84
C VAL A 91 8.27 -3.39 -8.53
N GLN A 92 8.12 -2.19 -9.06
CA GLN A 92 9.17 -1.47 -9.78
C GLN A 92 9.41 -0.10 -9.15
N LEU A 93 10.68 0.22 -8.89
CA LEU A 93 11.08 1.57 -8.51
C LEU A 93 11.14 2.44 -9.76
N VAL A 94 10.34 3.50 -9.82
CA VAL A 94 10.28 4.39 -11.00
C VAL A 94 10.98 5.72 -10.77
N GLU A 95 11.09 6.17 -9.53
CA GLU A 95 11.73 7.44 -9.18
C GLU A 95 12.36 7.36 -7.79
N LYS A 96 13.53 7.99 -7.64
CA LYS A 96 14.24 8.13 -6.38
C LYS A 96 14.85 9.53 -6.31
N ASP A 97 14.35 10.33 -5.39
CA ASP A 97 14.84 11.69 -5.14
C ASP A 97 15.40 11.78 -3.72
N GLY A 98 16.68 12.14 -3.60
CA GLY A 98 17.35 12.33 -2.33
C GLY A 98 17.90 13.74 -2.18
N LEU A 99 17.83 14.27 -0.95
CA LEU A 99 18.55 15.46 -0.50
C LEU A 99 19.54 15.07 0.61
#